data_AF-A0A3S3SRC7-F1
#
_entry.id   AF-A0A3S3SRC7-F1
#
_cell.length_a   1.000
_cell.length_b   1.000
_cell.length_c   1.000
_cell.angle_alpha   90.00
_cell.angle_beta   90.00
_cell.angle_gamma   90.00
#
_symmetry.space_group_name_H-M   'P 1'
#
loop_
_entity.id
_entity.type
_entity.pdbx_description
1 polymer ?
#
loop_
_entity_poly.entity_id
_entity_poly.type
_entity_poly.pdbx_seq_one_letter_code
_entity_poly.pdbx_strand_id
1 'polypeptide(L)'
;MLLPREKPFLTGLNSYYIDIEKFIQHLQGEIGSGCLYCKSTDQELLVYFDEYDIVRGVTQNNGEHARVSDRLDHVLLSLHEKNFQVTIYYLDPDSIFFWGQMPAFRRAQNTLTSDKVSLPDLAFRLSQKMFSGFIEVDVDGKEDCAVLFFYEGQRRGGSYYWGTGGLSPSDLDYNTLLGMLQKGSGTYSLGYFTSDQLSSVMEAEPEAEEKEKEKEEEEGKEEGLDDMSDKGDDNTSSNQEPSEPSELNEALNEFIAVFAQTVSSKRAKAEPLIDLKLKFIDFAEIYPQLDPYNHLCEIENDGTVTIAEEISEEDAAEGIIDCAWMVIEDNKLHKKFRAGLQGMEHQEVFQAQGLELER
;
A
#
# COMPACT_ATOMS: atom_id res chain seq x y z
N MET A 1 -9.11 -4.84 -6.96
CA MET A 1 -10.02 -4.05 -6.11
C MET A 1 -10.56 -4.87 -4.93
N LEU A 2 -11.08 -4.24 -3.85
CA LEU A 2 -11.81 -4.91 -2.77
C LEU A 2 -13.29 -4.61 -2.94
N LEU A 3 -14.13 -5.64 -2.83
CA LEU A 3 -15.55 -5.56 -3.15
C LEU A 3 -16.40 -5.88 -1.91
N PRO A 4 -17.59 -5.26 -1.79
CA PRO A 4 -18.61 -5.74 -0.88
C PRO A 4 -18.94 -7.21 -1.18
N ARG A 5 -19.10 -8.02 -0.15
CA ARG A 5 -19.37 -9.47 -0.28
C ARG A 5 -20.84 -9.82 -0.23
N GLU A 6 -21.70 -8.85 0.07
CA GLU A 6 -23.13 -9.02 0.17
C GLU A 6 -23.71 -9.54 -1.13
N LYS A 7 -24.85 -10.23 -1.01
CA LYS A 7 -25.57 -10.72 -2.17
C LYS A 7 -25.89 -9.55 -3.11
N PRO A 8 -25.50 -9.62 -4.39
CA PRO A 8 -25.83 -8.58 -5.36
C PRO A 8 -27.34 -8.34 -5.46
N PHE A 9 -27.72 -7.07 -5.58
CA PHE A 9 -29.08 -6.66 -5.89
C PHE A 9 -29.46 -7.03 -7.33
N LEU A 10 -28.53 -6.79 -8.27
CA LEU A 10 -28.74 -7.06 -9.69
C LEU A 10 -27.40 -7.41 -10.37
N THR A 11 -27.41 -8.40 -11.27
CA THR A 11 -26.21 -8.88 -11.98
C THR A 11 -26.49 -9.13 -13.46
N GLY A 12 -25.43 -9.31 -14.25
CA GLY A 12 -25.53 -9.79 -15.63
C GLY A 12 -25.89 -8.70 -16.65
N LEU A 13 -25.83 -7.44 -16.25
CA LEU A 13 -26.01 -6.30 -17.12
C LEU A 13 -24.72 -6.02 -17.92
N ASN A 14 -24.84 -5.38 -19.08
CA ASN A 14 -23.72 -4.95 -19.89
C ASN A 14 -23.81 -3.44 -20.12
N SER A 15 -22.71 -2.72 -19.85
CA SER A 15 -22.67 -1.25 -19.93
C SER A 15 -23.01 -0.71 -21.32
N TYR A 16 -22.82 -1.51 -22.38
CA TYR A 16 -23.19 -1.14 -23.75
C TYR A 16 -24.66 -0.74 -23.91
N TYR A 17 -25.57 -1.34 -23.13
CA TYR A 17 -27.01 -1.13 -23.26
C TYR A 17 -27.58 -0.11 -22.27
N ILE A 18 -26.73 0.50 -21.44
CA ILE A 18 -27.16 1.25 -20.27
C ILE A 18 -26.52 2.63 -20.28
N ASP A 19 -27.36 3.65 -20.18
CA ASP A 19 -26.93 5.00 -19.82
C ASP A 19 -26.62 5.01 -18.32
N ILE A 20 -25.34 4.95 -17.97
CA ILE A 20 -24.90 4.72 -16.58
C ILE A 20 -25.32 5.87 -15.65
N GLU A 21 -25.31 7.11 -16.11
CA GLU A 21 -25.73 8.25 -15.29
C GLU A 21 -27.21 8.15 -14.94
N LYS A 22 -28.07 7.91 -15.94
CA LYS A 22 -29.52 7.72 -15.71
C LYS A 22 -29.81 6.47 -14.90
N PHE A 23 -29.02 5.43 -15.10
CA PHE A 23 -29.17 4.18 -14.37
C PHE A 23 -28.83 4.33 -12.90
N ILE A 24 -27.75 5.06 -12.56
CA ILE A 24 -27.44 5.40 -11.17
C ILE A 24 -28.59 6.22 -10.57
N GLN A 25 -29.08 7.27 -11.25
CA GLN A 25 -30.23 8.06 -10.77
C GLN A 25 -31.47 7.21 -10.50
N HIS A 26 -31.73 6.21 -11.35
CA HIS A 26 -32.81 5.26 -11.12
C HIS A 26 -32.57 4.42 -9.85
N LEU A 27 -31.35 3.90 -9.66
CA LEU A 27 -30.98 3.12 -8.48
C LEU A 27 -31.06 3.95 -7.19
N GLN A 28 -30.66 5.22 -7.23
CA GLN A 28 -30.81 6.16 -6.10
C GLN A 28 -32.29 6.27 -5.67
N GLY A 29 -33.22 6.30 -6.63
CA GLY A 29 -34.66 6.32 -6.34
C GLY A 29 -35.26 4.98 -5.91
N GLU A 30 -34.65 3.85 -6.31
CA GLU A 30 -35.19 2.50 -6.05
C GLU A 30 -34.64 1.88 -4.76
N ILE A 31 -33.32 1.89 -4.59
CA ILE A 31 -32.62 1.24 -3.47
C ILE A 31 -31.99 2.24 -2.50
N GLY A 32 -32.04 3.53 -2.82
CA GLY A 32 -31.49 4.60 -1.99
C GLY A 32 -29.97 4.72 -2.10
N SER A 33 -29.24 3.71 -1.63
CA SER A 33 -27.78 3.70 -1.62
C SER A 33 -27.20 2.35 -2.05
N GLY A 34 -26.00 2.39 -2.63
CA GLY A 34 -25.37 1.18 -3.14
C GLY A 34 -24.04 1.38 -3.83
N CYS A 35 -23.60 0.30 -4.47
CA CYS A 35 -22.37 0.24 -5.23
C CYS A 35 -22.62 -0.39 -6.60
N LEU A 36 -22.20 0.30 -7.65
CA LEU A 36 -22.16 -0.20 -9.02
C LEU A 36 -20.73 -0.66 -9.32
N TYR A 37 -20.57 -1.95 -9.60
CA TYR A 37 -19.30 -2.58 -9.98
C TYR A 37 -19.32 -2.92 -11.47
N CYS A 38 -18.31 -2.43 -12.18
CA CYS A 38 -18.08 -2.71 -13.59
C CYS A 38 -16.79 -3.50 -13.77
N LYS A 39 -16.85 -4.60 -14.52
CA LYS A 39 -15.69 -5.44 -14.83
C LYS A 39 -15.51 -5.62 -16.33
N SER A 40 -14.31 -5.35 -16.83
CA SER A 40 -13.85 -5.72 -18.17
C SER A 40 -12.67 -6.71 -18.09
N THR A 41 -11.99 -6.97 -19.21
CA THR A 41 -10.85 -7.89 -19.27
C THR A 41 -9.61 -7.39 -18.54
N ASP A 42 -9.39 -6.08 -18.52
CA ASP A 42 -8.16 -5.44 -18.06
C ASP A 42 -8.41 -4.29 -17.08
N GLN A 43 -9.68 -3.98 -16.79
CA GLN A 43 -10.06 -2.85 -15.96
C GLN A 43 -11.30 -3.15 -15.13
N GLU A 44 -11.30 -2.62 -13.92
CA GLU A 44 -12.44 -2.67 -13.00
C GLU A 44 -12.81 -1.25 -12.54
N LEU A 45 -14.10 -0.99 -12.35
CA LEU A 45 -14.62 0.29 -11.88
C LEU A 45 -15.61 0.05 -10.73
N LEU A 46 -15.64 0.95 -9.74
CA LEU A 46 -16.69 1.03 -8.72
C LEU A 46 -17.25 2.43 -8.68
N VAL A 47 -18.56 2.54 -8.46
CA VAL A 47 -19.24 3.78 -8.15
C VAL A 47 -20.09 3.56 -6.92
N TYR A 48 -19.77 4.28 -5.85
CA TYR A 48 -20.59 4.37 -4.65
C TYR A 48 -21.52 5.58 -4.79
N PHE A 49 -22.81 5.39 -4.51
CA PHE A 49 -23.84 6.43 -4.58
C PHE A 49 -24.82 6.34 -3.42
N ASP A 50 -25.25 7.48 -2.90
CA ASP A 50 -26.34 7.59 -1.93
C ASP A 50 -27.61 8.13 -2.60
N GLU A 51 -28.65 8.43 -1.82
CA GLU A 51 -29.95 8.90 -2.34
C GLU A 51 -29.86 10.19 -3.17
N TYR A 52 -28.80 10.97 -2.98
CA TYR A 52 -28.67 12.33 -3.50
C TYR A 52 -27.53 12.48 -4.50
N ASP A 53 -26.39 11.82 -4.27
CA ASP A 53 -25.18 12.06 -5.03
C ASP A 53 -24.28 10.83 -5.15
N ILE A 54 -23.24 10.98 -5.97
CA ILE A 54 -22.12 10.07 -6.06
C ILE A 54 -21.21 10.30 -4.86
N VAL A 55 -20.96 9.23 -4.11
CA VAL A 55 -20.06 9.26 -2.96
C VAL A 55 -18.62 9.14 -3.42
N ARG A 56 -18.34 8.21 -4.35
CA ARG A 56 -16.97 7.96 -4.86
C ARG A 56 -16.95 7.09 -6.11
N GLY A 57 -16.09 7.44 -7.05
CA GLY A 57 -15.74 6.63 -8.23
C GLY A 57 -14.31 6.07 -8.13
N VAL A 58 -14.16 4.76 -8.23
CA VAL A 58 -12.86 4.06 -8.22
C VAL A 58 -12.64 3.39 -9.57
N THR A 59 -11.43 3.47 -10.10
CA THR A 59 -11.03 2.76 -11.32
C THR A 59 -9.70 2.08 -11.10
N GLN A 60 -9.54 0.86 -11.58
CA GLN A 60 -8.29 0.12 -11.45
C GLN A 60 -8.02 -0.68 -12.72
N ASN A 61 -6.87 -0.42 -13.35
CA ASN A 61 -6.35 -1.27 -14.40
C ASN A 61 -5.60 -2.45 -13.80
N ASN A 62 -5.51 -3.55 -14.54
CA ASN A 62 -4.81 -4.74 -14.10
C ASN A 62 -3.32 -4.45 -13.83
N GLY A 63 -2.86 -4.72 -12.61
CA GLY A 63 -1.49 -4.47 -12.19
C GLY A 63 -1.17 -3.02 -11.77
N GLU A 64 -2.13 -2.10 -11.89
CA GLU A 64 -1.97 -0.71 -11.46
C GLU A 64 -2.66 -0.41 -10.12
N HIS A 65 -2.26 0.67 -9.47
CA HIS A 65 -2.96 1.20 -8.30
C HIS A 65 -4.34 1.72 -8.69
N ALA A 66 -5.30 1.59 -7.78
CA ALA A 66 -6.63 2.13 -7.97
C ALA A 66 -6.58 3.67 -7.96
N ARG A 67 -7.19 4.30 -8.96
CA ARG A 67 -7.40 5.75 -9.03
C ARG A 67 -8.78 6.07 -8.53
N VAL A 68 -8.91 7.17 -7.80
CA VAL A 68 -10.16 7.53 -7.15
C VAL A 68 -10.49 8.99 -7.36
N SER A 69 -11.77 9.27 -7.57
CA SER A 69 -12.32 10.63 -7.58
C SER A 69 -13.70 10.62 -6.93
N ASP A 70 -14.08 11.78 -6.42
CA ASP A 70 -15.44 12.15 -6.00
C ASP A 70 -16.38 12.43 -7.18
N ARG A 71 -15.85 12.48 -8.41
CA ARG A 71 -16.61 12.71 -9.65
C ARG A 71 -16.66 11.44 -10.50
N LEU A 72 -17.60 11.40 -11.43
CA LEU A 72 -17.75 10.29 -12.37
C LEU A 72 -16.87 10.40 -13.62
N ASP A 73 -16.18 11.51 -13.82
CA ASP A 73 -15.55 11.85 -15.11
C ASP A 73 -14.62 10.74 -15.64
N HIS A 74 -13.75 10.17 -14.79
CA HIS A 74 -12.84 9.07 -15.15
C HIS A 74 -13.55 7.72 -15.35
N VAL A 75 -14.66 7.50 -14.63
CA VAL A 75 -15.51 6.32 -14.78
C VAL A 75 -16.26 6.38 -16.10
N LEU A 76 -16.86 7.53 -16.44
CA LEU A 76 -17.59 7.75 -17.69
C LEU A 76 -16.68 7.66 -18.90
N LEU A 77 -15.47 8.24 -18.84
CA LEU A 77 -14.45 8.07 -19.87
C LEU A 77 -14.17 6.58 -20.15
N SER A 78 -13.96 5.79 -19.09
CA SER A 78 -13.71 4.35 -19.22
C SER A 78 -14.92 3.61 -19.84
N LEU A 79 -16.13 3.96 -19.42
CA LEU A 79 -17.39 3.37 -19.92
C LEU A 79 -17.69 3.73 -21.39
N HIS A 80 -17.20 4.87 -21.87
CA HIS A 80 -17.30 5.24 -23.29
C HIS A 80 -16.33 4.46 -24.18
N GLU A 81 -15.16 4.11 -23.66
CA GLU A 81 -14.13 3.40 -24.42
C GLU A 81 -14.35 1.89 -24.46
N LYS A 82 -14.96 1.31 -23.43
CA LYS A 82 -15.05 -0.15 -23.25
C LYS A 82 -16.42 -0.59 -22.74
N ASN A 83 -16.75 -1.85 -23.01
CA ASN A 83 -17.91 -2.50 -22.45
C ASN A 83 -17.54 -3.27 -21.16
N PHE A 84 -18.39 -3.17 -20.15
CA PHE A 84 -18.22 -3.79 -18.85
C PHE A 84 -19.42 -4.66 -18.52
N GLN A 85 -19.17 -5.74 -17.79
CA GLN A 85 -20.22 -6.43 -17.06
C GLN A 85 -20.54 -5.62 -15.80
N VAL A 86 -21.81 -5.32 -15.58
CA VAL A 86 -22.29 -4.48 -14.49
C VAL A 86 -23.00 -5.33 -13.45
N THR A 87 -22.61 -5.13 -12.19
CA THR A 87 -23.19 -5.74 -10.99
C THR A 87 -23.49 -4.65 -9.97
N ILE A 88 -24.65 -4.74 -9.33
CA ILE A 88 -25.14 -3.76 -8.37
C ILE A 88 -25.23 -4.43 -7.00
N TYR A 89 -24.67 -3.79 -6.00
CA TYR A 89 -24.78 -4.16 -4.61
C TYR A 89 -25.64 -3.11 -3.89
N TYR A 90 -26.62 -3.58 -3.13
CA TYR A 90 -27.25 -2.73 -2.14
C TYR A 90 -26.29 -2.56 -0.97
N LEU A 91 -26.09 -1.32 -0.54
CA LEU A 91 -25.37 -1.00 0.67
C LEU A 91 -26.26 -0.12 1.54
N ASP A 92 -26.29 -0.35 2.84
CA ASP A 92 -27.01 0.52 3.74
C ASP A 92 -26.32 1.90 3.86
N PRO A 93 -27.06 2.96 4.23
CA PRO A 93 -26.52 4.32 4.27
C PRO A 93 -25.33 4.52 5.20
N ASP A 94 -25.20 3.76 6.28
CA ASP A 94 -24.06 3.89 7.19
C ASP A 94 -22.81 3.22 6.60
N SER A 95 -23.01 2.11 5.89
CA SER A 95 -21.95 1.33 5.27
C SER A 95 -21.36 1.97 4.02
N ILE A 96 -22.13 2.79 3.30
CA ILE A 96 -21.61 3.41 2.07
C ILE A 96 -20.47 4.38 2.33
N PHE A 97 -20.51 5.11 3.44
CA PHE A 97 -19.42 6.02 3.82
C PHE A 97 -18.17 5.24 4.21
N PHE A 98 -18.31 4.08 4.86
CA PHE A 98 -17.18 3.20 5.14
C PHE A 98 -16.50 2.71 3.85
N TRP A 99 -17.27 2.14 2.92
CA TRP A 99 -16.74 1.66 1.64
C TRP A 99 -16.21 2.78 0.76
N GLY A 100 -16.95 3.90 0.74
CA GLY A 100 -16.58 5.13 0.07
C GLY A 100 -15.31 5.72 0.66
N GLN A 101 -15.02 5.62 1.95
CA GLN A 101 -13.80 6.20 2.54
C GLN A 101 -12.68 5.18 2.73
N MET A 102 -12.77 4.01 2.10
CA MET A 102 -11.76 2.97 2.28
C MET A 102 -10.36 3.48 1.86
N PRO A 103 -9.36 3.34 2.75
CA PRO A 103 -7.98 3.73 2.45
C PRO A 103 -7.41 2.93 1.28
N ALA A 104 -6.29 3.41 0.73
CA ALA A 104 -5.44 2.54 -0.08
C ALA A 104 -5.06 1.31 0.74
N PHE A 105 -4.91 0.17 0.07
CA PHE A 105 -4.51 -1.05 0.72
C PHE A 105 -3.65 -1.91 -0.18
N ARG A 106 -2.82 -2.76 0.44
CA ARG A 106 -2.03 -3.79 -0.23
C ARG A 106 -2.44 -5.16 0.26
N ARG A 107 -2.56 -6.12 -0.65
CA ARG A 107 -2.85 -7.52 -0.31
C ARG A 107 -1.56 -8.28 -0.06
N ALA A 108 -1.56 -9.13 0.96
CA ALA A 108 -0.53 -10.13 1.16
C ALA A 108 -0.54 -11.12 -0.02
N GLN A 109 0.64 -11.48 -0.52
CA GLN A 109 0.79 -12.47 -1.59
C GLN A 109 0.51 -13.90 -1.12
N ASN A 110 0.56 -14.13 0.19
CA ASN A 110 0.39 -15.45 0.77
C ASN A 110 -1.04 -15.64 1.29
N THR A 111 -1.66 -16.73 0.85
CA THR A 111 -2.95 -17.21 1.37
C THR A 111 -2.74 -18.23 2.48
N LEU A 112 -3.50 -18.10 3.57
CA LEU A 112 -3.57 -19.09 4.65
C LEU A 112 -4.75 -20.03 4.44
N THR A 113 -4.74 -21.16 5.14
CA THR A 113 -5.81 -22.18 5.09
C THR A 113 -6.31 -22.45 6.51
N SER A 114 -7.63 -22.64 6.64
CA SER A 114 -8.29 -22.91 7.91
C SER A 114 -7.76 -24.16 8.62
N ASP A 115 -7.26 -25.13 7.86
CA ASP A 115 -6.70 -26.38 8.37
C ASP A 115 -5.39 -26.18 9.15
N LYS A 116 -4.65 -25.11 8.81
CA LYS A 116 -3.36 -24.79 9.44
C LYS A 116 -3.50 -23.80 10.58
N VAL A 117 -4.39 -22.83 10.43
CA VAL A 117 -4.61 -21.76 11.42
C VAL A 117 -6.11 -21.50 11.45
N SER A 118 -6.74 -21.56 12.63
CA SER A 118 -8.15 -21.24 12.74
C SER A 118 -8.38 -19.72 12.62
N LEU A 119 -9.53 -19.30 12.10
CA LEU A 119 -9.86 -17.86 12.02
C LEU A 119 -9.80 -17.16 13.39
N PRO A 120 -10.28 -17.74 14.51
CA PRO A 120 -10.10 -17.15 15.83
C PRO A 120 -8.63 -17.00 16.25
N ASP A 121 -7.79 -18.00 15.98
CA ASP A 121 -6.36 -17.92 16.29
C ASP A 121 -5.66 -16.83 15.46
N LEU A 122 -6.03 -16.72 14.18
CA LEU A 122 -5.53 -15.67 13.30
C LEU A 122 -5.95 -14.29 13.81
N ALA A 123 -7.24 -14.10 14.10
CA ALA A 123 -7.76 -12.85 14.65
C ALA A 123 -7.07 -12.48 15.98
N PHE A 124 -6.84 -13.46 16.85
CA PHE A 124 -6.11 -13.25 18.11
C PHE A 124 -4.67 -12.80 17.86
N ARG A 125 -3.92 -13.47 16.98
CA ARG A 125 -2.54 -13.08 16.64
C ARG A 125 -2.48 -11.67 16.03
N LEU A 126 -3.44 -11.32 15.19
CA LEU A 126 -3.54 -9.99 14.59
C LEU A 126 -3.89 -8.93 15.64
N SER A 127 -4.73 -9.26 16.63
CA SER A 127 -5.03 -8.36 17.74
C SER A 127 -3.80 -8.02 18.59
N GLN A 128 -2.93 -9.01 18.85
CA GLN A 128 -1.68 -8.79 19.60
C GLN A 128 -0.70 -7.88 18.86
N LYS A 129 -0.81 -7.78 17.54
CA LYS A 129 0.06 -6.97 16.66
C LYS A 129 -0.56 -5.63 16.28
N MET A 130 -1.66 -5.21 16.93
CA MET A 130 -2.36 -3.96 16.61
C MET A 130 -2.73 -3.84 15.12
N PHE A 131 -3.04 -4.96 14.46
CA PHE A 131 -3.28 -5.01 13.02
C PHE A 131 -4.42 -4.09 12.54
N SER A 132 -4.14 -3.33 11.49
CA SER A 132 -5.11 -2.49 10.77
C SER A 132 -5.19 -2.94 9.31
N GLY A 133 -6.37 -3.39 8.88
CA GLY A 133 -6.52 -4.00 7.57
C GLY A 133 -7.78 -4.86 7.47
N PHE A 134 -7.71 -5.87 6.61
CA PHE A 134 -8.81 -6.81 6.43
C PHE A 134 -8.33 -8.25 6.20
N ILE A 135 -9.25 -9.18 6.42
CA ILE A 135 -9.10 -10.60 6.11
C ILE A 135 -10.23 -10.97 5.16
N GLU A 136 -9.90 -11.32 3.92
CA GLU A 136 -10.84 -11.97 3.00
C GLU A 136 -10.87 -13.46 3.32
N VAL A 137 -12.08 -13.97 3.52
CA VAL A 137 -12.35 -15.36 3.87
C VAL A 137 -13.19 -15.96 2.74
N ASP A 138 -12.67 -17.00 2.14
CA ASP A 138 -13.37 -17.82 1.16
C ASP A 138 -13.63 -19.21 1.76
N VAL A 139 -14.87 -19.67 1.74
CA VAL A 139 -15.26 -20.97 2.28
C VAL A 139 -15.43 -21.95 1.12
N ASP A 140 -14.62 -23.01 1.13
CA ASP A 140 -14.53 -23.94 0.01
C ASP A 140 -15.89 -24.57 -0.34
N GLY A 141 -16.23 -24.54 -1.62
CA GLY A 141 -17.40 -25.21 -2.18
C GLY A 141 -18.71 -24.42 -2.12
N LYS A 142 -18.67 -23.12 -1.79
CA LYS A 142 -19.84 -22.23 -1.81
C LYS A 142 -19.47 -20.84 -2.34
N GLU A 143 -20.47 -20.06 -2.76
CA GLU A 143 -20.31 -18.61 -3.00
C GLU A 143 -20.21 -17.81 -1.68
N ASP A 144 -20.09 -18.50 -0.54
CA ASP A 144 -20.06 -17.94 0.80
C ASP A 144 -18.67 -17.34 1.06
N CYS A 145 -18.56 -16.03 0.87
CA CYS A 145 -17.37 -15.25 1.17
C CYS A 145 -17.65 -14.17 2.21
N ALA A 146 -16.62 -13.79 2.94
CA ALA A 146 -16.67 -12.72 3.92
C ALA A 146 -15.40 -11.89 3.88
N VAL A 147 -15.50 -10.62 4.27
CA VAL A 147 -14.35 -9.75 4.51
C VAL A 147 -14.49 -9.20 5.92
N LEU A 148 -13.51 -9.46 6.77
CA LEU A 148 -13.46 -8.96 8.13
C LEU A 148 -12.51 -7.77 8.21
N PHE A 149 -12.95 -6.70 8.84
CA PHE A 149 -12.17 -5.47 8.96
C PHE A 149 -11.65 -5.28 10.38
N PHE A 150 -10.38 -4.90 10.47
CA PHE A 150 -9.65 -4.68 11.70
C PHE A 150 -9.02 -3.29 11.72
N TYR A 151 -8.99 -2.69 12.90
CA TYR A 151 -8.29 -1.44 13.15
C TYR A 151 -7.67 -1.51 14.54
N GLU A 152 -6.36 -1.27 14.64
CA GLU A 152 -5.61 -1.33 15.88
C GLU A 152 -5.84 -2.65 16.64
N GLY A 153 -5.87 -3.76 15.89
CA GLY A 153 -6.05 -5.10 16.42
C GLY A 153 -7.50 -5.46 16.80
N GLN A 154 -8.44 -4.51 16.71
CA GLN A 154 -9.86 -4.75 17.03
C GLN A 154 -10.66 -5.01 15.76
N ARG A 155 -11.51 -6.06 15.79
CA ARG A 155 -12.50 -6.30 14.74
C ARG A 155 -13.53 -5.17 14.77
N ARG A 156 -13.61 -4.39 13.68
CA ARG A 156 -14.60 -3.31 13.53
C ARG A 156 -15.92 -3.81 12.96
N GLY A 157 -15.85 -4.82 12.10
CA GLY A 157 -17.03 -5.45 11.52
C GLY A 157 -16.65 -6.38 10.39
N GLY A 158 -17.64 -6.82 9.63
CA GLY A 158 -17.42 -7.61 8.44
C GLY A 158 -18.52 -7.45 7.41
N SER A 159 -18.13 -7.62 6.15
CA SER A 159 -19.03 -7.79 5.03
C SER A 159 -19.19 -9.28 4.77
N TYR A 160 -20.44 -9.75 4.71
CA TYR A 160 -20.77 -11.16 4.62
C TYR A 160 -21.75 -11.38 3.47
N TYR A 161 -21.61 -12.49 2.75
CA TYR A 161 -22.53 -12.83 1.66
C TYR A 161 -24.01 -12.89 2.06
N TRP A 162 -24.31 -13.35 3.27
CA TRP A 162 -25.66 -13.37 3.84
C TRP A 162 -26.06 -12.07 4.57
N GLY A 163 -25.19 -11.06 4.55
CA GLY A 163 -25.43 -9.76 5.15
C GLY A 163 -26.47 -8.94 4.39
N THR A 164 -26.96 -7.88 5.02
CA THR A 164 -28.03 -7.02 4.50
C THR A 164 -27.51 -5.72 3.88
N GLY A 165 -26.29 -5.71 3.35
CA GLY A 165 -25.72 -4.52 2.69
C GLY A 165 -24.71 -3.74 3.52
N GLY A 166 -23.99 -4.33 4.47
CA GLY A 166 -23.19 -3.49 5.36
C GLY A 166 -22.04 -4.10 6.13
N LEU A 167 -21.29 -3.22 6.79
CA LEU A 167 -20.23 -3.55 7.72
C LEU A 167 -20.83 -4.02 9.06
N SER A 168 -21.27 -5.28 9.11
CA SER A 168 -21.90 -5.83 10.30
C SER A 168 -20.90 -5.96 11.46
N PRO A 169 -21.11 -5.25 12.60
CA PRO A 169 -20.32 -5.46 13.80
C PRO A 169 -20.75 -6.74 14.55
N SER A 170 -21.86 -7.36 14.14
CA SER A 170 -22.52 -8.45 14.84
C SER A 170 -21.62 -9.65 15.08
N ASP A 171 -21.54 -10.07 16.34
CA ASP A 171 -20.92 -11.34 16.71
C ASP A 171 -21.70 -12.54 16.15
N LEU A 172 -23.01 -12.39 15.86
CA LEU A 172 -23.82 -13.45 15.28
C LEU A 172 -23.33 -13.80 13.86
N ASP A 173 -23.04 -12.79 13.05
CA ASP A 173 -22.53 -13.00 11.68
C ASP A 173 -21.13 -13.60 11.71
N TYR A 174 -20.27 -13.09 12.59
CA TYR A 174 -18.94 -13.65 12.80
C TYR A 174 -19.00 -15.13 13.25
N ASN A 175 -19.85 -15.46 14.23
CA ASN A 175 -20.04 -16.83 14.69
C ASN A 175 -20.65 -17.74 13.61
N THR A 176 -21.49 -17.18 12.72
CA THR A 176 -22.02 -17.91 11.56
C THR A 176 -20.90 -18.29 10.60
N LEU A 177 -19.99 -17.36 10.30
CA LEU A 177 -18.80 -17.62 9.49
C LEU A 177 -17.92 -18.71 10.14
N LEU A 178 -17.69 -18.63 11.45
CA LEU A 178 -16.95 -19.67 12.19
C LEU A 178 -17.61 -21.04 12.06
N GLY A 179 -18.94 -21.10 12.21
CA GLY A 179 -19.69 -22.35 12.04
C GLY A 179 -19.61 -22.93 10.63
N MET A 180 -19.42 -22.09 9.60
CA MET A 180 -19.18 -22.54 8.22
C MET A 180 -17.77 -23.12 8.06
N LEU A 181 -16.75 -22.41 8.56
CA LEU A 181 -15.35 -22.85 8.55
C LEU A 181 -15.08 -24.09 9.42
N GLN A 182 -15.98 -24.43 10.33
CA GLN A 182 -15.91 -25.70 11.08
C GLN A 182 -16.48 -26.88 10.28
N LYS A 183 -17.39 -26.61 9.34
CA LYS A 183 -18.08 -27.64 8.54
C LYS A 183 -17.36 -27.92 7.21
N GLY A 184 -16.56 -26.97 6.73
CA GLY A 184 -15.74 -27.09 5.54
C GLY A 184 -14.39 -26.41 5.74
N SER A 185 -13.49 -26.51 4.76
CA SER A 185 -12.25 -25.74 4.74
C SER A 185 -12.49 -24.33 4.20
N GLY A 186 -11.55 -23.43 4.44
CA GLY A 186 -11.55 -22.11 3.86
C GLY A 186 -10.15 -21.55 3.70
N THR A 187 -10.02 -20.53 2.85
CA THR A 187 -8.78 -19.81 2.61
C THR A 187 -8.90 -18.38 3.15
N TYR A 188 -7.78 -17.86 3.64
CA TYR A 188 -7.69 -16.49 4.16
C TYR A 188 -6.65 -15.72 3.35
N SER A 189 -7.05 -14.54 2.86
CA SER A 189 -6.15 -13.57 2.24
C SER A 189 -6.15 -12.31 3.08
N LEU A 190 -4.97 -11.81 3.45
CA LEU A 190 -4.85 -10.60 4.26
C LEU A 190 -4.63 -9.38 3.38
N GLY A 191 -5.12 -8.22 3.82
CA GLY A 191 -4.76 -6.93 3.28
C GLY A 191 -4.50 -5.90 4.37
N TYR A 192 -3.58 -4.98 4.11
CA TYR A 192 -3.14 -3.94 5.02
C TYR A 192 -3.56 -2.59 4.46
N PHE A 193 -4.13 -1.73 5.30
CA PHE A 193 -4.36 -0.34 4.90
C PHE A 193 -3.02 0.40 4.88
N THR A 194 -2.81 1.22 3.85
CA THR A 194 -1.61 2.05 3.70
C THR A 194 -1.96 3.50 4.00
N SER A 195 -1.00 4.25 4.54
CA SER A 195 -1.10 5.70 4.75
C SER A 195 -1.08 6.51 3.46
N ASP A 196 -0.74 5.89 2.32
CA ASP A 196 -0.81 6.51 0.99
C ASP A 196 -2.20 7.13 0.77
N GLN A 197 -2.25 8.46 0.61
CA GLN A 197 -3.41 9.10 0.01
C GLN A 197 -3.49 8.60 -1.44
N LEU A 198 -4.63 7.98 -1.81
CA LEU A 198 -4.91 7.62 -3.19
C LEU A 198 -4.71 8.87 -4.04
N SER A 199 -3.81 8.81 -5.03
CA SER A 199 -3.37 9.97 -5.79
C SER A 199 -4.57 10.70 -6.38
N SER A 200 -4.88 11.88 -5.83
CA SER A 200 -5.70 12.86 -6.50
C SER A 200 -4.86 13.41 -7.65
N VAL A 201 -5.41 13.41 -8.85
CA VAL A 201 -4.70 13.96 -10.00
C VAL A 201 -4.64 15.48 -9.81
N MET A 202 -3.44 15.99 -9.49
CA MET A 202 -3.06 17.36 -9.85
C MET A 202 -2.98 17.44 -11.37
N GLU A 203 -3.58 18.50 -11.91
CA GLU A 203 -3.67 18.82 -13.33
C GLU A 203 -2.28 18.79 -13.98
N ALA A 204 -2.12 17.92 -15.00
CA ALA A 204 -1.00 18.01 -15.92
C ALA A 204 -1.38 18.97 -17.04
N GLU A 205 -0.95 20.22 -16.93
CA GLU A 205 -0.79 21.08 -18.10
C GLU A 205 0.31 20.50 -19.00
N PRO A 206 0.14 20.45 -20.33
CA PRO A 206 1.21 20.03 -21.22
C PRO A 206 2.07 21.25 -21.59
N GLU A 207 3.30 21.31 -21.09
CA GLU A 207 4.34 22.17 -21.66
C GLU A 207 5.03 21.49 -22.86
N ALA A 208 5.11 22.27 -23.94
CA ALA A 208 6.14 22.31 -24.97
C ALA A 208 6.14 21.26 -26.11
N GLU A 209 5.53 21.65 -27.23
CA GLU A 209 6.23 21.58 -28.52
C GLU A 209 6.29 23.00 -29.14
N GLU A 210 7.43 23.68 -28.94
CA GLU A 210 7.85 24.77 -29.81
C GLU A 210 8.36 24.19 -31.14
N LYS A 211 7.81 24.65 -32.27
CA LYS A 211 8.61 25.13 -33.41
C LYS A 211 7.79 25.85 -34.47
N GLU A 212 8.36 26.99 -34.84
CA GLU A 212 8.29 27.74 -36.11
C GLU A 212 7.39 28.98 -36.24
N LYS A 213 8.12 30.10 -36.45
CA LYS A 213 7.87 31.30 -37.29
C LYS A 213 6.95 32.38 -36.71
N GLU A 214 7.21 33.68 -36.85
CA GLU A 214 8.31 34.52 -37.35
C GLU A 214 7.89 35.97 -37.04
N LYS A 215 8.86 36.87 -36.78
CA LYS A 215 8.85 38.35 -37.00
C LYS A 215 7.83 39.20 -36.18
N GLU A 216 8.12 40.42 -35.73
CA GLU A 216 8.99 41.50 -36.21
C GLU A 216 9.16 42.55 -35.08
N GLU A 217 10.32 43.22 -35.03
CA GLU A 217 10.58 44.66 -34.74
C GLU A 217 9.96 45.36 -33.50
N GLU A 218 10.55 46.35 -32.82
CA GLU A 218 11.86 47.02 -32.72
C GLU A 218 11.65 48.11 -31.61
N GLU A 219 12.72 48.80 -31.18
CA GLU A 219 12.78 49.98 -30.28
C GLU A 219 12.65 49.73 -28.76
N GLY A 220 13.50 50.23 -27.85
CA GLY A 220 14.62 51.18 -27.94
C GLY A 220 14.70 52.03 -26.65
N LYS A 221 15.95 52.29 -26.19
CA LYS A 221 16.43 53.34 -25.22
C LYS A 221 16.32 53.06 -23.71
N GLU A 222 17.45 53.00 -22.98
CA GLU A 222 18.24 54.13 -22.37
C GLU A 222 17.39 54.90 -21.34
N GLU A 223 17.75 55.18 -20.08
CA GLU A 223 19.02 55.45 -19.36
C GLU A 223 18.67 55.51 -17.85
N GLY A 224 19.66 55.46 -16.93
CA GLY A 224 19.53 56.14 -15.63
C GLY A 224 20.13 55.45 -14.39
N LEU A 225 21.19 56.06 -13.85
CA LEU A 225 21.97 55.72 -12.66
C LEU A 225 21.34 56.18 -11.32
N ASP A 226 22.02 55.78 -10.22
CA ASP A 226 22.02 56.32 -8.83
C ASP A 226 20.98 55.70 -7.86
N ASP A 227 21.23 55.43 -6.57
CA ASP A 227 22.41 55.38 -5.68
C ASP A 227 21.93 54.80 -4.31
N MET A 228 22.85 54.13 -3.61
CA MET A 228 23.01 53.94 -2.15
C MET A 228 21.98 53.30 -1.16
N SER A 229 22.64 52.61 -0.20
CA SER A 229 22.30 52.23 1.20
C SER A 229 21.60 50.87 1.41
N ASP A 230 22.19 49.85 2.04
CA ASP A 230 22.86 49.64 3.36
C ASP A 230 21.92 48.98 4.40
N LYS A 231 22.45 47.93 5.06
CA LYS A 231 21.92 47.07 6.15
C LYS A 231 20.86 46.04 5.72
N GLY A 232 21.00 44.74 5.96
CA GLY A 232 21.80 44.01 6.94
C GLY A 232 20.85 43.03 7.63
N ASP A 233 21.09 41.71 7.49
CA ASP A 233 21.08 40.77 8.62
C ASP A 233 21.48 39.36 8.14
N ASP A 234 22.38 38.80 8.95
CA ASP A 234 22.97 37.47 8.91
C ASP A 234 21.93 36.35 9.05
N ASN A 235 22.26 35.16 8.51
CA ASN A 235 22.66 33.95 9.26
C ASN A 235 22.31 32.71 8.40
N THR A 236 23.23 32.14 7.63
CA THR A 236 24.20 31.10 8.04
C THR A 236 23.81 29.74 7.50
N SER A 237 24.40 29.41 6.34
CA SER A 237 24.73 28.04 5.97
C SER A 237 25.75 27.48 6.95
N SER A 238 25.40 26.41 7.65
CA SER A 238 26.39 25.52 8.26
C SER A 238 26.63 24.34 7.33
N ASN A 239 27.74 24.38 6.60
CA ASN A 239 28.47 23.18 6.19
C ASN A 239 28.88 22.43 7.47
N GLN A 240 28.63 21.13 7.54
CA GLN A 240 29.39 20.23 8.43
C GLN A 240 29.99 19.08 7.62
N GLU A 241 31.28 18.86 7.88
CA GLU A 241 32.11 17.78 7.36
C GLU A 241 31.71 16.43 7.98
N PRO A 242 32.01 15.28 7.32
CA PRO A 242 31.57 13.96 7.80
C PRO A 242 32.35 13.52 9.04
N SER A 243 31.61 13.12 10.08
CA SER A 243 32.12 12.42 11.26
C SER A 243 32.73 11.05 10.87
N GLU A 244 33.78 10.62 11.59
CA GLU A 244 34.43 9.33 11.34
C GLU A 244 33.42 8.16 11.50
N PRO A 245 33.42 7.16 10.62
CA PRO A 245 32.49 6.05 10.70
C PRO A 245 32.74 5.25 11.98
N SER A 246 31.68 4.96 12.73
CA SER A 246 31.76 4.12 13.91
C SER A 246 32.11 2.67 13.55
N GLU A 247 32.69 1.93 14.51
CA GLU A 247 32.98 0.50 14.35
C GLU A 247 31.71 -0.32 14.04
N LEU A 248 30.54 0.12 14.51
CA LEU A 248 29.26 -0.53 14.21
C LEU A 248 28.82 -0.28 12.76
N ASN A 249 29.07 0.92 12.22
CA ASN A 249 28.76 1.22 10.84
C ASN A 249 29.67 0.43 9.87
N GLU A 250 30.95 0.26 10.20
CA GLU A 250 31.85 -0.64 9.46
C GLU A 250 31.35 -2.10 9.47
N ALA A 251 30.89 -2.59 10.63
CA ALA A 251 30.32 -3.93 10.77
C ALA A 251 29.02 -4.10 9.97
N LEU A 252 28.18 -3.06 9.91
CA LEU A 252 26.94 -2.99 9.12
C LEU A 252 27.23 -3.05 7.62
N ASN A 253 28.24 -2.33 7.15
CA ASN A 253 28.68 -2.37 5.75
C ASN A 253 29.13 -3.78 5.36
N GLU A 254 29.88 -4.46 6.24
CA GLU A 254 30.26 -5.86 6.03
C GLU A 254 29.03 -6.78 5.99
N PHE A 255 28.08 -6.60 6.91
CA PHE A 255 26.84 -7.37 6.94
C PHE A 255 26.04 -7.23 5.63
N ILE A 256 25.86 -6.01 5.13
CA ILE A 256 25.16 -5.76 3.87
C ILE A 256 25.91 -6.38 2.68
N ALA A 257 27.23 -6.35 2.67
CA ALA A 257 28.02 -7.00 1.63
C ALA A 257 27.78 -8.52 1.61
N VAL A 258 27.78 -9.18 2.77
CA VAL A 258 27.46 -10.61 2.90
C VAL A 258 26.04 -10.91 2.44
N PHE A 259 25.08 -10.07 2.81
CA PHE A 259 23.69 -10.15 2.37
C PHE A 259 23.57 -10.05 0.84
N ALA A 260 24.13 -8.99 0.25
CA ALA A 260 24.07 -8.73 -1.18
C ALA A 260 24.70 -9.87 -2.00
N GLN A 261 25.85 -10.38 -1.56
CA GLN A 261 26.50 -11.53 -2.19
C GLN A 261 25.65 -12.79 -2.09
N THR A 262 24.99 -13.02 -0.95
CA THR A 262 24.14 -14.19 -0.73
C THR A 262 22.93 -14.19 -1.66
N VAL A 263 22.21 -13.08 -1.76
CA VAL A 263 21.02 -12.95 -2.63
C VAL A 263 21.41 -13.00 -4.11
N SER A 264 22.47 -12.28 -4.51
CA SER A 264 22.95 -12.24 -5.90
C SER A 264 23.39 -13.61 -6.42
N SER A 265 23.89 -14.48 -5.54
CA SER A 265 24.35 -15.81 -5.93
C SER A 265 23.26 -16.77 -6.43
N LYS A 266 21.97 -16.46 -6.19
CA LYS A 266 20.84 -17.31 -6.59
C LYS A 266 20.23 -16.89 -7.93
N ARG A 267 20.29 -15.61 -8.30
CA ARG A 267 19.67 -15.06 -9.51
C ARG A 267 20.64 -14.10 -10.20
N ALA A 268 20.94 -14.37 -11.47
CA ALA A 268 21.82 -13.53 -12.30
C ALA A 268 21.31 -12.08 -12.54
N LYS A 269 20.06 -11.77 -12.13
CA LYS A 269 19.45 -10.43 -12.18
C LYS A 269 18.84 -10.01 -10.83
N ALA A 270 19.34 -10.52 -9.70
CA ALA A 270 18.88 -10.02 -8.40
C ALA A 270 19.43 -8.62 -8.14
N GLU A 271 18.59 -7.77 -7.58
CA GLU A 271 18.93 -6.42 -7.12
C GLU A 271 18.77 -6.39 -5.59
N PRO A 272 19.74 -6.97 -4.84
CA PRO A 272 19.56 -7.27 -3.42
C PRO A 272 19.32 -6.03 -2.57
N LEU A 273 19.96 -4.91 -2.90
CA LEU A 273 19.76 -3.65 -2.19
C LEU A 273 18.38 -3.05 -2.46
N ILE A 274 17.82 -3.29 -3.65
CA ILE A 274 16.44 -2.87 -3.96
C ILE A 274 15.46 -3.75 -3.18
N ASP A 275 15.67 -5.07 -3.14
CA ASP A 275 14.87 -5.98 -2.33
C ASP A 275 14.90 -5.58 -0.84
N LEU A 276 16.07 -5.14 -0.34
CA LEU A 276 16.24 -4.66 1.03
C LEU A 276 15.54 -3.31 1.28
N LYS A 277 15.70 -2.33 0.39
CA LYS A 277 15.01 -1.03 0.49
C LYS A 277 13.49 -1.19 0.42
N LEU A 278 12.99 -2.12 -0.39
CA LEU A 278 11.57 -2.45 -0.40
C LEU A 278 11.11 -3.02 0.95
N LYS A 279 11.93 -3.83 1.63
CA LYS A 279 11.64 -4.24 3.01
C LYS A 279 11.67 -3.09 3.99
N PHE A 280 12.56 -2.11 3.83
CA PHE A 280 12.56 -0.93 4.70
C PHE A 280 11.24 -0.17 4.59
N ILE A 281 10.73 -0.02 3.36
CA ILE A 281 9.41 0.60 3.13
C ILE A 281 8.30 -0.25 3.77
N ASP A 282 8.33 -1.58 3.58
CA ASP A 282 7.33 -2.49 4.16
C ASP A 282 7.33 -2.47 5.70
N PHE A 283 8.45 -2.10 6.33
CA PHE A 283 8.66 -2.14 7.78
C PHE A 283 8.95 -0.76 8.39
N ALA A 284 8.72 0.34 7.66
CA ALA A 284 8.93 1.70 8.13
C ALA A 284 8.08 2.03 9.38
N GLU A 285 6.95 1.35 9.59
CA GLU A 285 6.17 1.53 10.83
C GLU A 285 6.82 0.88 12.06
N ILE A 286 7.66 -0.15 11.87
CA ILE A 286 8.35 -0.89 12.92
C ILE A 286 9.75 -0.30 13.15
N TYR A 287 10.42 0.10 12.07
CA TYR A 287 11.71 0.80 12.09
C TYR A 287 11.57 2.15 11.34
N PRO A 288 10.96 3.18 11.96
CA PRO A 288 10.77 4.51 11.34
C PRO A 288 12.06 5.15 10.85
N GLN A 289 13.17 4.82 11.50
CA GLN A 289 14.50 5.26 11.14
C GLN A 289 15.01 4.70 9.81
N LEU A 290 14.43 3.59 9.32
CA LEU A 290 14.79 3.00 8.03
C LEU A 290 13.90 3.48 6.88
N ASP A 291 12.89 4.31 7.18
CA ASP A 291 12.03 4.89 6.17
C ASP A 291 12.89 5.69 5.16
N PRO A 292 12.93 5.29 3.87
CA PRO A 292 13.73 5.96 2.86
C PRO A 292 13.35 7.43 2.62
N TYR A 293 12.17 7.86 3.08
CA TYR A 293 11.71 9.24 2.95
C TYR A 293 12.13 10.15 4.10
N ASN A 294 12.61 9.58 5.22
CA ASN A 294 13.03 10.35 6.39
C ASN A 294 14.53 10.69 6.36
N HIS A 295 15.30 10.09 5.44
CA HIS A 295 16.75 10.32 5.29
C HIS A 295 17.57 10.06 6.58
N LEU A 296 17.01 9.31 7.53
CA LEU A 296 17.64 8.99 8.83
C LEU A 296 18.63 7.82 8.70
N CYS A 297 18.35 6.87 7.81
CA CYS A 297 19.25 5.79 7.46
C CYS A 297 19.17 5.54 5.94
N GLU A 298 20.31 5.70 5.26
CA GLU A 298 20.41 5.54 3.82
C GLU A 298 21.38 4.41 3.48
N ILE A 299 20.97 3.55 2.54
CA ILE A 299 21.86 2.55 1.94
C ILE A 299 22.17 3.02 0.52
N GLU A 300 23.43 3.30 0.26
CA GLU A 300 23.92 3.66 -1.06
C GLU A 300 23.90 2.47 -2.02
N ASN A 301 24.00 2.74 -3.32
CA ASN A 301 23.96 1.68 -4.34
C ASN A 301 25.17 0.73 -4.28
N ASP A 302 26.24 1.12 -3.62
CA ASP A 302 27.41 0.29 -3.36
C ASP A 302 27.28 -0.54 -2.06
N GLY A 303 26.18 -0.36 -1.31
CA GLY A 303 25.91 -1.05 -0.04
C GLY A 303 26.39 -0.30 1.19
N THR A 304 26.95 0.90 1.04
CA THR A 304 27.38 1.74 2.18
C THR A 304 26.18 2.26 2.95
N VAL A 305 26.23 2.16 4.28
CA VAL A 305 25.21 2.65 5.20
C VAL A 305 25.63 4.02 5.74
N THR A 306 24.73 4.99 5.60
CA THR A 306 24.85 6.30 6.23
C THR A 306 23.73 6.43 7.26
N ILE A 307 24.09 6.68 8.51
CA ILE A 307 23.15 6.87 9.62
C ILE A 307 23.25 8.34 10.06
N ALA A 308 22.11 9.02 10.16
CA ALA A 308 22.04 10.38 10.67
C ALA A 308 22.33 10.40 12.18
N GLU A 309 22.97 11.46 12.69
CA GLU A 309 23.29 11.63 14.11
C GLU A 309 22.05 11.69 15.04
N GLU A 310 20.87 11.80 14.45
CA GLU A 310 19.57 11.95 15.11
C GLU A 310 18.97 10.61 15.59
N ILE A 311 19.53 9.47 15.15
CA ILE A 311 19.08 8.13 15.51
C ILE A 311 20.21 7.31 16.14
N SER A 312 19.84 6.32 16.96
CA SER A 312 20.78 5.35 17.48
C SER A 312 21.25 4.42 16.35
N GLU A 313 22.57 4.24 16.24
CA GLU A 313 23.15 3.32 15.29
C GLU A 313 22.73 1.86 15.58
N GLU A 314 22.49 1.53 16.85
CA GLU A 314 21.99 0.23 17.28
C GLU A 314 20.56 -0.02 16.79
N ASP A 315 19.68 0.98 16.93
CA ASP A 315 18.28 0.90 16.45
C ASP A 315 18.23 0.77 14.92
N ALA A 316 19.10 1.48 14.20
CA ALA A 316 19.23 1.33 12.75
C ALA A 316 19.74 -0.08 12.39
N ALA A 317 20.78 -0.54 13.08
CA ALA A 317 21.37 -1.85 12.86
C ALA A 317 20.37 -3.00 13.06
N GLU A 318 19.58 -2.96 14.14
CA GLU A 318 18.56 -3.99 14.41
C GLU A 318 17.55 -4.09 13.26
N GLY A 319 17.01 -2.95 12.81
CA GLY A 319 16.04 -2.94 11.72
C GLY A 319 16.64 -3.43 10.40
N ILE A 320 17.90 -3.07 10.10
CA ILE A 320 18.59 -3.51 8.88
C ILE A 320 18.77 -5.04 8.91
N ILE A 321 19.21 -5.58 10.04
CA ILE A 321 19.39 -7.02 10.24
C ILE A 321 18.07 -7.75 10.03
N ASP A 322 16.98 -7.27 10.65
CA ASP A 322 15.67 -7.91 10.57
C ASP A 322 15.10 -7.88 9.15
N CYS A 323 15.17 -6.73 8.48
CA CYS A 323 14.73 -6.60 7.09
C CYS A 323 15.56 -7.49 6.15
N ALA A 324 16.88 -7.56 6.34
CA ALA A 324 17.75 -8.43 5.55
C ALA A 324 17.40 -9.91 5.75
N TRP A 325 17.13 -10.33 6.99
CA TRP A 325 16.68 -11.69 7.27
C TRP A 325 15.36 -12.02 6.58
N MET A 326 14.39 -11.10 6.55
CA MET A 326 13.14 -11.31 5.84
C MET A 326 13.35 -11.53 4.33
N VAL A 327 14.23 -10.76 3.69
CA VAL A 327 14.59 -11.00 2.28
C VAL A 327 15.22 -12.40 2.10
N ILE A 328 16.08 -12.81 3.03
CA ILE A 328 16.71 -14.13 3.02
C ILE A 328 15.68 -15.26 3.21
N GLU A 329 14.67 -15.06 4.06
CA GLU A 329 13.58 -16.03 4.27
C GLU A 329 12.72 -16.19 3.01
N ASP A 330 12.29 -15.08 2.43
CA ASP A 330 11.48 -15.04 1.20
C ASP A 330 12.22 -15.76 0.05
N ASN A 331 13.55 -15.68 0.05
CA ASN A 331 14.41 -16.35 -0.91
C ASN A 331 14.88 -17.75 -0.48
N LYS A 332 14.50 -18.27 0.70
CA LYS A 332 14.93 -19.58 1.21
C LYS A 332 16.45 -19.75 1.25
N LEU A 333 17.17 -18.69 1.63
CA LEU A 333 18.64 -18.62 1.60
C LEU A 333 19.32 -18.81 2.96
N HIS A 334 18.56 -19.09 4.04
CA HIS A 334 19.07 -19.14 5.42
C HIS A 334 20.38 -19.90 5.60
N LYS A 335 20.49 -21.13 5.06
CA LYS A 335 21.70 -21.95 5.22
C LYS A 335 22.94 -21.29 4.64
N LYS A 336 22.79 -20.62 3.51
CA LYS A 336 23.89 -19.95 2.82
C LYS A 336 24.24 -18.64 3.52
N PHE A 337 23.22 -17.90 3.97
CA PHE A 337 23.43 -16.66 4.68
C PHE A 337 24.15 -16.88 6.02
N ARG A 338 23.71 -17.84 6.85
CA ARG A 338 24.41 -18.19 8.11
C ARG A 338 25.87 -18.58 7.89
N ALA A 339 26.16 -19.34 6.83
CA ALA A 339 27.53 -19.70 6.49
C ALA A 339 28.38 -18.47 6.09
N GLY A 340 27.76 -17.45 5.47
CA GLY A 340 28.40 -16.17 5.19
C GLY A 340 28.65 -15.34 6.45
N LEU A 341 27.68 -15.27 7.36
CA LEU A 341 27.80 -14.52 8.62
C LEU A 341 28.92 -15.06 9.52
N GLN A 342 29.15 -16.37 9.53
CA GLN A 342 30.27 -16.99 10.27
C GLN A 342 31.67 -16.58 9.78
N GLY A 343 31.75 -16.00 8.58
CA GLY A 343 33.00 -15.52 8.01
C GLY A 343 33.26 -14.02 8.21
N MET A 344 32.37 -13.31 8.92
CA MET A 344 32.51 -11.86 9.13
C MET A 344 33.61 -11.55 10.15
N GLU A 345 34.43 -10.54 9.85
CA GLU A 345 35.50 -10.06 10.75
C GLU A 345 34.92 -9.32 11.97
N HIS A 346 33.83 -8.54 11.77
CA HIS A 346 33.26 -7.69 12.82
C HIS A 346 32.04 -8.30 13.53
N GLN A 347 31.91 -9.63 13.55
CA GLN A 347 30.76 -10.31 14.17
C GLN A 347 30.62 -9.98 15.67
N GLU A 348 31.74 -9.79 16.38
CA GLU A 348 31.78 -9.50 17.81
C GLU A 348 31.24 -8.10 18.14
N VAL A 349 31.26 -7.15 17.19
CA VAL A 349 30.77 -5.78 17.38
C VAL A 349 29.25 -5.78 17.62
N PHE A 350 28.50 -6.58 16.86
CA PHE A 350 27.06 -6.74 17.06
C PHE A 350 26.73 -7.34 18.43
N GLN A 351 27.50 -8.34 18.88
CA GLN A 351 27.31 -8.96 20.19
C GLN A 351 27.59 -7.99 21.34
N ALA A 352 28.63 -7.15 21.19
CA ALA A 352 28.97 -6.12 22.18
C ALA A 352 27.84 -5.09 22.34
N GLN A 353 27.08 -4.83 21.27
CA GLN A 353 25.91 -3.94 21.25
C GLN A 353 24.59 -4.66 21.58
N GLY A 354 24.62 -5.96 21.90
CA GLY A 354 23.41 -6.74 22.23
C GLY A 354 22.53 -7.09 21.02
N LEU A 355 23.05 -6.97 19.80
CA LEU A 355 22.34 -7.28 18.56
C LEU A 355 22.55 -8.75 18.16
N GLU A 356 21.44 -9.45 17.89
CA GLU A 356 21.45 -10.84 17.41
C GLU A 356 21.53 -10.90 15.88
N LEU A 357 22.72 -11.24 15.36
CA LEU A 357 22.95 -11.39 13.91
C LEU A 357 22.24 -12.61 13.29
N GLU A 358 21.96 -13.66 14.07
CA GLU A 358 21.29 -14.87 13.58
C GLU A 358 19.87 -14.94 14.14
N ARG A 359 18.88 -14.83 13.25
CA ARG A 359 17.46 -15.05 13.55
C ARG A 359 17.01 -16.50 13.27
#